data_AF-A0A812QUT1-F1
#
_entry.id   AF-A0A812QUT1-F1
#
_cell.length_a   1.000
_cell.length_b   1.000
_cell.length_c   1.000
_cell.angle_alpha   90.00
_cell.angle_beta   90.00
_cell.angle_gamma   90.00
#
_symmetry.space_group_name_H-M   'P 1'
#
loop_
_entity.id
_entity.type
_entity.pdbx_description
1 polymer ?
#
loop_
_entity_poly.entity_id
_entity_poly.type
_entity_poly.pdbx_seq_one_letter_code
_entity_poly.pdbx_strand_id
1 'polypeptide(L)' 'MEVDDAEAAIDNMHSAELYGRVIKVNLARAPKNTPTTESNRPIWADDFFYRKKLKDGNAHLCC' A
#
# COMPACT_ATOMS: atom_id res chain seq x y z
N MET A 1 -6.86 -17.81 8.14
CA MET A 1 -5.90 -18.22 9.18
C MET A 1 -5.21 -17.04 9.86
N GLU A 2 -5.43 -15.78 9.47
CA GLU A 2 -4.76 -14.62 10.10
C GLU A 2 -5.63 -13.86 11.12
N VAL A 3 -6.95 -14.01 11.05
CA VAL A 3 -7.88 -13.22 11.89
C VAL A 3 -7.87 -13.69 13.34
N ASP A 4 -7.85 -15.01 13.54
CA ASP A 4 -7.86 -15.66 14.85
C ASP A 4 -6.60 -15.35 15.66
N ASP A 5 -5.44 -15.31 15.00
CA ASP A 5 -4.16 -14.97 15.63
C ASP A 5 -4.11 -13.49 16.05
N ALA A 6 -4.66 -12.59 15.21
CA ALA A 6 -4.76 -11.17 15.53
C ALA A 6 -5.68 -10.90 16.73
N GLU A 7 -6.79 -11.64 16.85
CA GLU A 7 -7.70 -11.57 17.99
C GLU A 7 -7.03 -12.10 19.27
N ALA A 8 -6.39 -13.26 19.20
CA ALA A 8 -5.66 -13.84 20.32
C ALA A 8 -4.53 -12.94 20.83
N ALA A 9 -3.85 -12.22 19.93
CA ALA A 9 -2.81 -11.25 20.29
C ALA A 9 -3.39 -10.03 21.03
N ILE A 10 -4.56 -9.54 20.61
CA ILE A 10 -5.24 -8.42 21.28
C ILE A 10 -5.60 -8.82 22.71
N ASP A 11 -6.24 -9.97 22.90
CA ASP A 11 -6.73 -10.40 24.21
C ASP A 11 -5.61 -10.67 25.21
N ASN A 12 -4.48 -11.21 24.74
CA ASN A 12 -3.34 -11.50 25.61
C ASN A 12 -2.47 -10.27 25.91
N MET A 13 -2.36 -9.30 24.99
CA MET A 13 -1.42 -8.18 25.12
C MET A 13 -2.08 -6.85 25.49
N HIS A 14 -3.39 -6.70 25.38
CA HIS A 14 -4.07 -5.46 25.75
C HIS A 14 -3.90 -5.18 27.24
N SER A 15 -3.38 -4.01 27.58
CA SER A 15 -3.02 -3.60 28.95
C SER A 15 -1.85 -4.36 29.59
N ALA A 16 -1.04 -5.08 28.79
CA ALA A 16 0.22 -5.62 29.27
C ALA A 16 1.23 -4.48 29.54
N GLU A 17 2.14 -4.70 30.49
CA GLU A 17 3.25 -3.79 30.74
C GLU A 17 4.45 -4.18 29.89
N LEU A 18 4.96 -3.23 29.10
CA LEU A 18 6.18 -3.38 28.32
C LEU A 18 7.11 -2.19 28.61
N TYR A 19 8.31 -2.45 29.10
CA TYR A 19 9.32 -1.44 29.45
C TYR A 19 8.79 -0.31 30.38
N GLY A 20 7.98 -0.66 31.38
CA GLY A 20 7.43 0.32 32.33
C GLY A 20 6.26 1.16 31.77
N ARG A 21 5.70 0.79 30.62
CA ARG A 21 4.51 1.43 30.03
C ARG A 21 3.45 0.41 29.68
N VAL A 22 2.20 0.76 29.95
CA VAL A 22 1.04 -0.06 29.58
C VAL A 22 0.75 0.12 28.09
N ILE A 23 0.70 -0.99 27.34
CA ILE A 23 0.42 -0.96 25.90
C ILE A 23 -1.08 -1.11 25.62
N LYS A 24 -1.56 -0.42 24.58
CA LYS A 24 -2.92 -0.56 24.05
C LYS A 24 -2.86 -1.16 22.64
N VAL A 25 -3.26 -2.42 22.53
CA VAL A 25 -3.41 -3.11 21.25
C VAL A 25 -4.86 -2.97 20.79
N ASN A 26 -5.07 -2.60 19.53
CA ASN A 26 -6.38 -2.49 18.89
C ASN A 26 -6.24 -2.68 17.37
N LEU A 27 -7.32 -3.11 16.71
CA LEU A 27 -7.34 -3.19 15.26
C LEU A 27 -7.15 -1.81 14.63
N ALA A 28 -6.24 -1.75 13.65
CA ALA A 28 -6.00 -0.53 12.90
C ALA A 28 -7.25 -0.16 12.08
N ARG A 29 -7.55 1.13 12.00
CA ARG A 29 -8.56 1.60 11.07
C ARG A 29 -8.10 1.29 9.65
N ALA A 30 -8.97 0.69 8.85
CA ALA A 30 -8.69 0.42 7.45
C ALA A 30 -8.14 1.68 6.76
N PRO A 31 -6.99 1.59 6.06
CA PRO A 31 -6.44 2.73 5.35
C PRO A 31 -7.49 3.24 4.36
N LYS A 32 -7.79 4.54 4.40
CA LYS A 32 -8.73 5.17 3.46
C LYS A 32 -8.25 5.10 2.02
N ASN A 33 -6.94 4.88 1.84
CA ASN A 33 -6.39 4.57 0.54
C ASN A 33 -6.71 3.10 0.27
N THR A 34 -7.72 2.87 -0.57
CA THR A 34 -7.78 1.63 -1.32
C THR A 34 -6.37 1.39 -1.87
N PRO A 35 -5.77 0.21 -1.70
CA PRO A 35 -4.56 -0.14 -2.43
C PRO A 35 -4.98 -0.31 -3.89
N THR A 36 -5.26 0.82 -4.55
CA THR A 36 -5.43 0.89 -5.98
C THR A 36 -4.11 0.36 -6.52
N THR A 37 -4.14 -0.50 -7.54
CA THR A 37 -2.95 -1.06 -8.22
C THR A 37 -1.91 0.01 -8.58
N GLU A 38 -2.37 1.26 -8.65
CA GLU A 38 -1.66 2.52 -8.73
C GLU A 38 -0.75 2.94 -7.55
N SER A 39 -0.81 2.27 -6.39
CA SER A 39 -0.01 2.61 -5.21
C SER A 39 1.43 2.09 -5.30
N ASN A 40 1.63 1.06 -6.13
CA ASN A 40 2.94 0.41 -6.35
C ASN A 40 3.66 0.93 -7.60
N ARG A 41 3.00 1.75 -8.43
CA ARG A 41 3.65 2.32 -9.61
C ARG A 41 4.35 3.63 -9.22
N PRO A 42 5.62 3.81 -9.59
CA PRO A 42 6.30 5.06 -9.30
C PRO A 42 5.64 6.20 -10.08
N ILE A 43 5.69 7.42 -9.52
CA ILE A 43 4.94 8.59 -9.97
C ILE A 43 5.26 8.97 -11.43
N TRP A 44 6.47 8.65 -11.89
CA TRP A 44 6.93 8.89 -13.26
C TRP A 44 6.40 7.88 -14.30
N ALA A 45 5.76 6.79 -13.88
CA ALA A 45 5.19 5.79 -14.79
C ALA A 45 3.93 6.30 -15.53
N ASP A 46 3.29 7.36 -15.05
CA ASP A 46 2.04 7.89 -15.61
C ASP A 46 2.23 9.04 -16.62
N ASP A 47 3.49 9.35 -16.98
CA ASP A 47 3.80 10.52 -17.79
C ASP A 47 3.25 10.38 -19.22
N PHE A 48 2.01 10.88 -19.41
CA PHE A 48 1.31 11.00 -20.69
C PHE A 48 2.19 11.65 -21.78
N PHE A 49 3.10 12.53 -21.35
CA PHE A 49 4.10 13.19 -22.18
C PHE A 49 5.03 12.20 -22.91
N TYR A 50 5.51 11.17 -22.21
CA TYR A 50 6.42 10.16 -22.77
C TYR A 50 5.69 9.24 -23.76
N ARG A 51 4.43 8.93 -23.47
CA ARG A 51 3.60 8.05 -24.30
C ARG A 51 3.23 8.67 -25.65
N LYS A 52 3.08 9.99 -25.70
CA LYS A 52 2.91 10.74 -26.96
C LYS A 52 4.18 10.74 -27.81
N LYS A 53 5.34 10.99 -27.20
CA LYS A 53 6.65 10.96 -27.90
C LYS A 53 7.01 9.59 -28.46
N LEU A 54 6.69 8.49 -27.76
CA LEU A 54 6.86 7.13 -28.26
C LEU A 54 5.95 6.80 -29.45
N LYS A 55 4.70 7.28 -29.45
CA LYS A 55 3.79 7.11 -30.60
C LYS A 55 4.26 7.90 -31.83
N ASP A 56 4.74 9.12 -31.60
CA ASP A 56 5.21 10.00 -32.68
C ASP A 56 6.55 9.51 -33.28
N GLY A 57 7.37 8.78 -32.51
CA GLY A 57 8.67 8.25 -32.95
C GLY A 57 8.61 6.98 -33.81
N ASN A 58 7.45 6.33 -33.95
CA ASN A 58 7.30 5.07 -34.70
C ASN A 58 6.58 5.24 -36.05
N ALA A 59 6.41 6.48 -36.52
CA ALA A 59 5.70 6.83 -37.76
C ALA A 59 6.60 7.08 -38.98
N HIS A 60 7.92 6.80 -38.90
CA HIS A 60 8.87 7.04 -39.99
C HIS A 60 9.37 5.74 -40.69
N LEU A 61 8.91 4.54 -40.30
CA LEU A 61 9.20 3.32 -41.07
C LEU A 61 7.92 2.74 -41.68
N CYS A 62 7.40 3.42 -42.70
CA CYS A 62 6.55 2.80 -43.71
C CYS A 62 6.62 3.63 -45.00
N CYS A 63 6.92 2.93 -46.11
CA CYS A 63 7.28 3.38 -47.45
C CYS A 63 8.75 3.77 -47.67
#